data_AF-A0A9Q2RXE6-F1
#
_entry.id   AF-A0A9Q2RXE6-F1
#
_cell.length_a   1.000
_cell.length_b   1.000
_cell.length_c   1.000
_cell.angle_alpha   90.00
_cell.angle_beta   90.00
_cell.angle_gamma   90.00
#
_symmetry.space_group_name_H-M   'P 1'
#
loop_
_entity.id
_entity.type
_entity.pdbx_description
1 polymer ?
#
loop_
_entity_poly.entity_id
_entity_poly.type
_entity_poly.pdbx_seq_one_letter_code
_entity_poly.pdbx_strand_id
1 'polypeptide(L)' 'FLFLPPYSPDLNPIEMAFSKLKAHLRRIGARTFTDMFKALSEICDLYSQDECWNYFKAAGYVSG' A
#
# COMPACT_ATOMS: atom_id res chain seq x y z
N PHE A 1 -15.24 7.62 13.47
CA PHE A 1 -14.66 6.30 13.77
C PHE A 1 -15.10 5.36 12.67
N LEU A 2 -14.18 4.64 12.05
CA LEU A 2 -14.46 3.76 10.92
C LEU A 2 -14.18 2.33 11.39
N PHE A 3 -15.23 1.52 11.48
CA PHE A 3 -15.13 0.17 12.02
C PHE A 3 -14.58 -0.77 10.95
N LEU A 4 -13.40 -1.35 11.20
CA LEU A 4 -12.86 -2.45 10.40
C LEU A 4 -13.22 -3.76 11.11
N PRO A 5 -14.14 -4.57 10.57
CA PRO A 5 -14.42 -5.89 11.13
C PRO A 5 -13.15 -6.77 11.12
N PRO A 6 -12.95 -7.62 12.13
CA PRO A 6 -11.83 -8.56 12.17
C PRO A 6 -11.73 -9.38 10.88
N TYR A 7 -10.51 -9.67 10.43
CA TYR A 7 -10.23 -10.54 9.29
C TYR A 7 -10.96 -10.17 7.98
N SER A 8 -11.21 -8.88 7.75
CA SER A 8 -11.82 -8.38 6.51
C SER A 8 -10.77 -7.68 5.63
N PRO A 9 -9.86 -8.43 4.98
CA PRO A 9 -8.80 -7.85 4.16
C PRO A 9 -9.33 -7.03 2.99
N ASP A 10 -10.48 -7.41 2.43
CA ASP A 10 -11.14 -6.69 1.33
C ASP A 10 -11.62 -5.30 1.73
N LEU A 11 -11.87 -5.10 3.03
CA LEU A 11 -12.25 -3.82 3.62
C LEU A 11 -11.06 -3.07 4.19
N ASN A 12 -9.81 -3.43 3.88
CA ASN A 12 -8.65 -2.73 4.43
C ASN A 12 -7.85 -2.06 3.28
N PRO A 13 -7.87 -0.72 3.15
CA PRO A 13 -7.29 -0.06 1.99
C PRO A 13 -5.76 -0.20 1.96
N ILE A 14 -5.15 -0.53 3.10
CA ILE A 14 -3.73 -0.77 3.24
C ILE A 14 -3.28 -2.03 2.49
N GLU A 15 -4.16 -3.03 2.30
CA GLU A 15 -3.77 -4.30 1.67
C GLU A 15 -3.38 -4.10 0.20
N MET A 16 -4.11 -3.25 -0.52
CA MET A 16 -3.81 -2.90 -1.91
C MET A 16 -2.47 -2.16 -2.02
N ALA A 17 -2.25 -1.17 -1.16
CA ALA A 17 -0.99 -0.44 -1.11
C ALA A 17 0.19 -1.38 -0.75
N PHE A 18 0.05 -2.23 0.27
CA PHE A 18 1.10 -3.16 0.66
C PHE A 18 1.34 -4.24 -0.40
N SER A 19 0.33 -4.65 -1.17
CA SER A 19 0.51 -5.57 -2.29
C SER A 19 1.44 -4.97 -3.36
N LYS A 20 1.17 -3.72 -3.79
CA LYS A 20 2.04 -2.98 -4.72
C LYS A 20 3.45 -2.81 -4.15
N LEU A 21 3.56 -2.38 -2.90
CA LEU A 21 4.84 -2.20 -2.20
C LEU A 21 5.68 -3.49 -2.19
N LYS A 22 5.06 -4.61 -1.78
CA LYS A 22 5.71 -5.92 -1.75
C LYS A 22 6.15 -6.37 -3.15
N ALA A 23 5.34 -6.11 -4.18
CA ALA A 23 5.69 -6.46 -5.56
C ALA A 23 6.95 -5.70 -6.03
N HIS A 24 7.04 -4.39 -5.76
CA HIS A 24 8.22 -3.61 -6.12
C HIS A 24 9.46 -4.02 -5.30
N LEU A 25 9.34 -4.22 -3.99
CA LEU A 25 10.46 -4.67 -3.16
C LEU A 25 11.01 -6.03 -3.63
N ARG A 26 10.13 -6.99 -3.94
CA ARG A 26 10.53 -8.29 -4.49
C ARG A 26 11.25 -8.17 -5.82
N ARG A 27 10.83 -7.22 -6.67
CA ARG A 27 11.48 -6.94 -7.96
C ARG A 27 12.88 -6.32 -7.79
N ILE A 28 13.06 -5.43 -6.81
CA ILE A 28 14.35 -4.78 -6.54
C ILE A 28 15.35 -5.78 -5.97
N GLY A 29 14.90 -6.72 -5.13
CA GLY A 29 15.76 -7.80 -4.62
C GLY A 29 16.89 -7.31 -3.70
N ALA A 30 16.65 -6.24 -2.94
CA ALA A 30 17.59 -5.70 -1.97
C ALA A 30 18.01 -6.78 -0.94
N ARG A 31 19.32 -6.87 -0.66
CA ARG A 31 19.90 -7.90 0.24
C ARG A 31 20.45 -7.33 1.54
N THR A 32 20.45 -6.01 1.68
CA THR A 32 20.88 -5.31 2.89
C THR A 32 19.74 -4.47 3.43
N PHE A 33 19.79 -4.19 4.73
CA PHE A 33 18.80 -3.33 5.39
C PHE A 33 18.80 -1.92 4.79
N THR A 34 19.99 -1.34 4.58
CA THR A 34 20.14 -0.01 3.98
C THR A 34 19.53 0.07 2.59
N ASP A 35 19.81 -0.91 1.73
CA ASP A 35 19.26 -0.96 0.37
C ASP A 35 17.73 -1.16 0.39
N MET A 36 17.22 -1.95 1.34
CA MET A 36 15.78 -2.14 1.53
C MET A 36 15.09 -0.82 1.92
N PHE A 37 15.67 -0.05 2.85
CA PHE A 37 15.11 1.25 3.25
C PHE A 37 15.17 2.28 2.13
N LYS A 38 16.26 2.30 1.36
CA LYS A 38 16.35 3.16 0.17
C LYS A 38 15.29 2.79 -0.87
N ALA A 39 15.16 1.51 -1.18
CA ALA A 39 14.13 0.99 -2.06
C ALA A 39 12.72 1.33 -1.58
N LEU A 40 12.47 1.27 -0.26
CA LEU A 40 11.19 1.66 0.32
C LEU A 40 10.88 3.13 0.05
N SER A 41 11.85 4.03 0.23
CA SER A 41 11.68 5.46 -0.08
C SER A 41 11.34 5.67 -1.54
N GLU A 42 12.10 5.06 -2.46
CA GLU A 42 11.86 5.17 -3.90
C GLU A 42 10.48 4.63 -4.32
N ILE A 43 10.01 3.55 -3.66
CA ILE A 43 8.68 2.98 -3.91
C ILE A 43 7.58 3.89 -3.36
N CYS A 44 7.78 4.51 -2.20
CA CYS A 44 6.82 5.45 -1.63
C CYS A 44 6.57 6.65 -2.56
N ASP A 45 7.60 7.10 -3.29
CA ASP A 45 7.48 8.17 -4.28
C ASP A 45 6.64 7.77 -5.52
N LEU A 46 6.34 6.48 -5.71
CA LEU A 46 5.48 5.98 -6.79
C LEU A 46 3.98 6.07 -6.47
N TYR A 47 3.60 6.49 -5.26
CA TYR A 47 2.20 6.65 -4.87
C TYR A 47 1.75 8.07 -5.14
N SER A 48 0.79 8.24 -6.04
CA SER A 48 0.09 9.51 -6.22
C SER A 48 -1.03 9.66 -5.18
N GLN A 49 -1.44 10.90 -4.93
CA GLN A 49 -2.59 11.19 -4.06
C GLN A 49 -3.87 10.53 -4.59
N ASP A 50 -4.10 10.57 -5.90
CA ASP A 50 -5.26 9.95 -6.54
C ASP A 50 -5.27 8.42 -6.38
N GLU A 51 -4.11 7.78 -6.53
CA GLU A 51 -3.97 6.35 -6.31
C GLU A 51 -4.31 5.97 -4.86
N CYS A 52 -3.77 6.71 -3.89
CA CYS A 52 -4.10 6.51 -2.48
C CYS A 52 -5.60 6.66 -2.23
N TRP A 53 -6.24 7.68 -2.82
CA TRP A 53 -7.68 7.88 -2.70
C TRP A 53 -8.50 6.72 -3.29
N ASN A 54 -8.06 6.18 -4.43
CA ASN A 54 -8.69 5.03 -5.06
C ASN A 54 -8.66 3.77 -4.18
N TYR A 55 -7.64 3.58 -3.34
CA TYR A 55 -7.62 2.49 -2.36
C TYR A 55 -8.72 2.63 -1.31
N PHE A 56 -8.95 3.84 -0.79
CA PHE A 56 -10.05 4.10 0.13
C PHE A 56 -11.43 3.92 -0.53
N LYS A 57 -11.56 4.32 -1.80
CA LYS A 57 -12.78 4.08 -2.59
C LYS A 57 -13.04 2.59 -2.80
N ALA A 58 -12.01 1.83 -3.18
CA ALA A 58 -12.10 0.39 -3.42
C ALA A 58 -12.46 -0.39 -2.14
N ALA A 59 -11.95 0.03 -0.98
CA ALA A 59 -12.29 -0.55 0.31
C ALA A 59 -13.64 -0.07 0.89
N GLY A 60 -14.41 0.75 0.15
CA GLY A 60 -15.75 1.19 0.55
C GLY A 60 -15.79 2.28 1.62
N TYR A 61 -14.66 2.94 1.91
CA TYR A 61 -14.57 3.96 2.95
C TYR A 61 -14.92 5.37 2.50
N VAL A 62 -14.95 5.58 1.19
CA VAL A 62 -15.26 6.88 0.60
C VAL A 62 -16.26 6.68 -0.51
N SER A 63 -17.37 7.40 -0.43
CA SER A 63 -18.29 7.58 -1.56
C SER A 63 -17.74 8.70 -2.44
N GLY A 64 -17.62 8.44 -3.74
CA GLY A 64 -17.31 9.44 -4.75
C GLY A 64 -18.22 9.25 -5.94
#